data_AF-A0A2N2MLJ2-F1
#
_entry.id   AF-A0A2N2MLJ2-F1
#
_cell.length_a   1.000
_cell.length_b   1.000
_cell.length_c   1.000
_cell.angle_alpha   90.00
_cell.angle_beta   90.00
_cell.angle_gamma   90.00
#
_symmetry.space_group_name_H-M   'P 1'
#
loop_
_entity.id
_entity.type
_entity.pdbx_description
1 polymer ?
#
loop_
_entity_poly.entity_id
_entity_poly.type
_entity_poly.pdbx_seq_one_letter_code
_entity_poly.pdbx_strand_id
1 'polypeptide(L)'
;MLFLVAISFGMFWGTKILAELDVAIFKILLFLGEGLFIFAVVATLYQFIFSLVRYFGTFIKITSNGIEYQNWPYYGIICAWENLERIEKQKKYGFDIDVLIPNSVQYVGKGTFLGINFRKKSGIKEQTYIPLSGFSGWPNGQLFQDLKQTAGHLFETK
;
A
#
# COMPACT_ATOMS: atom_id res chain seq x y z
N MET A 1 29.70 -47.68 -50.44
CA MET A 1 28.69 -48.22 -49.49
C MET A 1 28.90 -47.71 -48.05
N LEU A 2 30.10 -47.84 -47.47
CA LEU A 2 30.41 -47.36 -46.10
C LEU A 2 30.17 -45.85 -45.85
N PHE A 3 30.45 -45.01 -46.86
CA PHE A 3 30.28 -43.55 -46.74
C PHE A 3 28.80 -43.12 -46.62
N LEU A 4 27.89 -43.80 -47.32
CA LEU A 4 26.45 -43.54 -47.23
C LEU A 4 25.87 -44.00 -45.89
N VAL A 5 26.35 -45.13 -45.35
CA VAL A 5 25.95 -45.64 -44.03
C VAL A 5 26.37 -44.67 -42.92
N ALA A 6 27.57 -44.10 -43.00
CA ALA A 6 28.06 -43.13 -42.02
C ALA A 6 27.23 -41.83 -42.01
N ILE A 7 26.83 -41.33 -43.19
CA ILE A 7 25.99 -40.13 -43.31
C ILE A 7 24.57 -40.39 -42.77
N SER A 8 23.97 -41.53 -43.12
CA SER A 8 22.64 -41.91 -42.61
C SER A 8 22.64 -42.12 -41.10
N PHE A 9 23.71 -42.69 -40.54
CA PHE A 9 23.86 -42.89 -39.10
C PHE A 9 24.06 -41.55 -38.36
N GLY A 10 24.86 -40.63 -38.91
CA GLY A 10 25.04 -39.28 -38.37
C GLY A 10 23.76 -38.44 -38.40
N MET A 11 22.97 -38.52 -39.48
CA MET A 11 21.67 -37.85 -39.57
C MET A 11 20.66 -38.39 -38.55
N PHE A 12 20.61 -39.71 -38.34
CA PHE A 12 19.71 -40.34 -37.37
C PHE A 12 20.05 -39.98 -35.91
N TRP A 13 21.33 -39.91 -35.57
CA TRP A 13 21.76 -39.46 -34.24
C TRP A 13 21.53 -37.97 -34.03
N GLY A 14 21.75 -37.14 -35.07
CA GLY A 14 21.48 -35.71 -35.03
C GLY A 14 20.01 -35.39 -34.75
N THR A 15 19.07 -36.06 -35.42
CA THR A 15 17.63 -35.85 -35.20
C THR A 15 17.17 -36.30 -33.82
N LYS A 16 17.72 -37.40 -33.28
CA LYS A 16 17.41 -37.87 -31.92
C LYS A 16 17.89 -36.89 -30.84
N ILE A 17 19.12 -36.37 -30.97
CA ILE A 17 19.68 -35.38 -30.03
C ILE A 17 18.86 -34.09 -30.05
N LEU A 18 18.46 -33.61 -31.24
CA LEU A 18 17.62 -32.42 -31.37
C LEU A 18 16.24 -32.64 -30.71
N ALA A 19 15.61 -33.79 -30.92
CA ALA A 19 14.33 -34.10 -30.29
C ALA A 19 14.42 -34.19 -28.76
N GLU A 20 15.49 -34.78 -28.21
CA GLU A 20 15.71 -34.83 -26.76
C GLU A 20 15.97 -33.43 -26.18
N LEU A 21 16.69 -32.57 -26.91
CA LEU A 21 16.92 -31.19 -26.55
C LEU A 21 15.62 -30.38 -26.54
N ASP A 22 14.77 -30.53 -27.54
CA ASP A 22 13.47 -29.84 -27.63
C ASP A 22 12.56 -30.23 -26.46
N VAL A 23 12.49 -31.53 -26.13
CA VAL A 23 11.72 -32.02 -24.98
C VAL A 23 12.28 -31.48 -23.65
N ALA A 24 13.61 -31.44 -23.50
CA ALA A 24 14.25 -30.88 -22.31
C ALA A 24 13.97 -29.38 -22.16
N ILE A 25 14.10 -28.60 -23.25
CA ILE A 25 13.78 -27.17 -23.29
C ILE A 25 12.31 -26.95 -22.92
N PHE A 26 11.39 -27.71 -23.51
CA PHE A 26 9.96 -27.60 -23.22
C PHE A 26 9.64 -27.86 -21.74
N LYS A 27 10.25 -28.89 -21.13
CA LYS A 27 10.09 -29.18 -19.69
C LYS A 27 10.62 -28.05 -18.80
N ILE A 28 11.77 -27.47 -19.15
CA ILE A 28 12.33 -26.33 -18.42
C ILE A 28 11.40 -25.12 -18.53
N LEU A 29 10.89 -24.83 -19.73
CA LEU A 29 9.95 -23.72 -19.94
C LEU A 29 8.64 -23.91 -19.16
N LEU A 30 8.10 -25.12 -19.13
CA LEU A 30 6.93 -25.44 -18.30
C LEU A 30 7.21 -25.21 -16.82
N PHE A 31 8.32 -25.72 -16.30
CA PHE A 31 8.70 -25.53 -14.90
C PHE A 31 8.90 -24.06 -14.53
N LEU A 32 9.55 -23.28 -15.41
CA LEU A 32 9.69 -21.83 -15.24
C LEU A 32 8.33 -21.13 -15.30
N GLY A 33 7.43 -21.54 -16.19
CA GLY A 33 6.07 -21.01 -16.30
C GLY A 33 5.25 -21.25 -15.03
N GLU A 34 5.29 -22.47 -14.50
CA GLU A 34 4.64 -22.82 -13.22
C GLU A 34 5.22 -22.02 -12.05
N GLY A 35 6.55 -21.91 -11.98
CA GLY A 35 7.24 -21.12 -10.96
C GLY A 35 6.83 -19.64 -11.00
N LEU A 36 6.80 -19.03 -12.19
CA LEU A 36 6.35 -17.65 -12.37
C LEU A 36 4.88 -17.47 -12.02
N PHE A 37 4.02 -18.42 -12.37
CA PHE A 37 2.61 -18.38 -12.03
C PHE A 37 2.40 -18.44 -10.51
N ILE A 38 3.05 -19.37 -9.82
CA ILE A 38 2.99 -19.48 -8.36
C ILE A 38 3.50 -18.19 -7.71
N PHE A 39 4.64 -17.66 -8.19
CA PHE A 39 5.19 -16.41 -7.70
C PHE A 39 4.20 -15.25 -7.86
N ALA A 40 3.56 -15.13 -9.03
CA ALA A 40 2.56 -14.10 -9.30
C ALA A 40 1.36 -14.23 -8.34
N VAL A 41 0.83 -15.43 -8.16
CA VAL A 41 -0.30 -15.69 -7.23
C VAL A 41 0.08 -15.30 -5.80
N VAL A 42 1.26 -15.70 -5.32
CA VAL A 42 1.74 -15.36 -3.97
C VAL A 42 1.92 -13.85 -3.83
N ALA A 43 2.50 -13.18 -4.82
CA ALA A 43 2.69 -11.74 -4.82
C ALA A 43 1.35 -10.99 -4.78
N THR A 44 0.38 -11.38 -5.59
CA THR A 44 -0.97 -10.80 -5.59
C THR A 44 -1.66 -11.02 -4.24
N LEU A 45 -1.59 -12.24 -3.69
CA LEU A 45 -2.20 -12.56 -2.39
C LEU A 45 -1.57 -11.74 -1.26
N TYR A 46 -0.25 -11.60 -1.27
CA TYR A 46 0.47 -10.75 -0.32
C TYR A 46 0.00 -9.30 -0.39
N GLN A 47 -0.09 -8.72 -1.60
CA GLN A 47 -0.56 -7.34 -1.79
C GLN A 47 -2.02 -7.16 -1.34
N PHE A 48 -2.87 -8.15 -1.60
CA PHE A 48 -4.26 -8.14 -1.18
C PHE A 48 -4.39 -8.18 0.35
N ILE A 49 -3.71 -9.13 1.01
CA ILE A 49 -3.70 -9.24 2.47
C ILE A 49 -3.14 -7.95 3.09
N PHE A 50 -2.03 -7.44 2.57
CA PHE A 50 -1.43 -6.20 3.05
C PHE A 50 -2.40 -5.01 2.92
N SER A 51 -3.14 -4.93 1.81
CA SER A 51 -4.16 -3.90 1.60
C SER A 51 -5.33 -4.04 2.56
N LEU A 52 -5.79 -5.27 2.83
CA LEU A 52 -6.83 -5.52 3.83
C LEU A 52 -6.39 -5.11 5.23
N VAL A 53 -5.19 -5.53 5.65
CA VAL A 53 -4.65 -5.17 6.97
C VAL A 53 -4.48 -3.65 7.08
N ARG A 54 -4.06 -2.98 6.00
CA ARG A 54 -4.02 -1.52 5.94
C ARG A 54 -5.40 -0.88 6.06
N TYR A 55 -6.40 -1.42 5.37
CA TYR A 55 -7.77 -0.92 5.43
C TYR A 55 -8.34 -1.02 6.85
N PHE A 56 -8.25 -2.19 7.48
CA PHE A 56 -8.76 -2.40 8.84
C PHE A 56 -7.88 -1.80 9.95
N GLY A 57 -6.58 -1.64 9.70
CA GLY A 57 -5.64 -1.02 10.62
C GLY A 57 -5.66 0.50 10.59
N THR A 58 -6.33 1.11 9.60
CA THR A 58 -6.47 2.57 9.49
C THR A 58 -7.78 3.02 10.10
N PHE A 59 -7.72 3.78 11.19
CA PHE A 59 -8.92 4.24 11.91
C PHE A 59 -8.75 5.66 12.44
N ILE A 60 -9.88 6.33 12.60
CA ILE A 60 -10.01 7.56 13.40
C ILE A 60 -10.85 7.21 14.62
N LYS A 61 -10.38 7.64 15.79
CA LYS A 61 -11.08 7.49 17.05
C LYS A 61 -11.18 8.86 17.72
N ILE A 62 -12.40 9.23 18.06
CA ILE A 62 -12.72 10.43 18.81
C ILE A 62 -12.63 10.08 20.31
N THR A 63 -11.96 10.92 21.08
CA THR A 63 -11.83 10.77 22.54
C THR A 63 -12.24 12.08 23.22
N SER A 64 -12.41 12.06 24.54
CA SER A 64 -12.75 13.28 25.29
C SER A 64 -11.69 14.38 25.15
N ASN A 65 -10.42 14.00 24.98
CA ASN A 65 -9.29 14.93 25.03
C ASN A 65 -8.76 15.31 23.64
N GLY A 66 -9.16 14.57 22.60
CA GLY A 66 -8.66 14.78 21.25
C GLY A 66 -9.06 13.70 20.26
N ILE A 67 -8.34 13.66 19.15
CA ILE A 67 -8.48 12.69 18.08
C ILE A 67 -7.26 11.78 18.03
N GLU A 68 -7.49 10.48 17.93
CA GLU A 68 -6.47 9.48 17.64
C GLU A 68 -6.66 9.00 16.21
N TYR A 69 -5.62 9.16 15.39
CA TYR A 69 -5.59 8.69 14.02
C TYR A 69 -4.49 7.65 13.86
N GLN A 70 -4.87 6.46 13.43
CA GLN A 70 -3.94 5.40 13.07
C GLN A 70 -3.94 5.21 11.56
N ASN A 71 -2.77 5.29 10.95
CA ASN A 71 -2.53 4.96 9.54
C ASN A 71 -1.59 3.75 9.49
N TRP A 72 -2.16 2.55 9.53
CA TRP A 72 -1.35 1.34 9.53
C TRP A 72 -0.71 1.09 8.15
N PRO A 73 0.54 0.58 8.06
CA PRO A 73 1.48 0.29 9.15
C PRO A 73 2.40 1.48 9.48
N TYR A 74 2.09 2.68 8.99
CA TYR A 74 3.05 3.77 8.90
C TYR A 74 3.19 4.60 10.16
N TYR A 75 2.10 5.11 10.72
CA TYR A 75 2.17 5.97 11.90
C TYR A 75 0.82 6.05 12.61
N GLY A 76 0.86 6.33 13.91
CA GLY A 76 -0.29 6.81 14.66
C GLY A 76 -0.03 8.25 15.14
N ILE A 77 -1.09 9.02 15.28
CA ILE A 77 -1.08 10.39 15.77
C ILE A 77 -2.17 10.52 16.83
N ILE A 78 -1.84 11.18 17.93
CA ILE A 78 -2.79 11.70 18.91
C ILE A 78 -2.69 13.22 18.85
N CYS A 79 -3.82 13.89 18.71
CA CYS A 79 -3.90 15.35 18.66
C CYS A 79 -5.00 15.82 19.61
N ALA A 80 -4.66 16.72 20.53
CA ALA A 80 -5.65 17.33 21.41
C ALA A 80 -6.57 18.29 20.63
N TRP A 81 -7.80 18.49 21.09
CA TRP A 81 -8.77 19.35 20.39
C TRP A 81 -8.27 20.78 20.16
N GLU A 82 -7.60 21.35 21.16
CA GLU A 82 -6.99 22.68 21.12
C GLU A 82 -5.86 22.82 20.07
N ASN A 83 -5.27 21.70 19.67
CA ASN A 83 -4.18 21.67 18.68
C ASN A 83 -4.69 21.46 17.26
N LEU A 84 -6.00 21.23 17.05
CA LEU A 84 -6.59 21.20 15.72
C LEU A 84 -6.90 22.64 15.28
N GLU A 85 -6.31 23.08 14.17
CA GLU A 85 -6.45 24.46 13.71
C GLU A 85 -7.65 24.66 12.80
N ARG A 86 -7.78 23.80 11.78
CA ARG A 86 -8.79 23.95 10.72
C ARG A 86 -9.01 22.67 9.93
N ILE A 87 -10.10 22.68 9.18
CA ILE A 87 -10.38 21.71 8.11
C ILE A 87 -10.01 22.37 6.78
N GLU A 88 -9.25 21.66 5.95
CA GLU A 88 -8.80 22.14 4.65
C GLU A 88 -9.08 21.09 3.58
N LYS A 89 -9.30 21.52 2.33
CA LYS A 89 -9.33 20.62 1.18
C LYS A 89 -7.94 20.51 0.59
N GLN A 90 -7.41 19.29 0.53
CA GLN A 90 -6.15 19.00 -0.14
C GLN A 90 -6.38 18.16 -1.39
N LYS A 91 -5.58 18.40 -2.43
CA LYS A 91 -5.64 17.61 -3.66
C LYS A 91 -4.73 16.39 -3.54
N LYS A 92 -5.30 15.19 -3.63
CA LYS A 92 -4.57 13.92 -3.58
C LYS A 92 -5.02 13.00 -4.70
N TYR A 93 -4.08 12.56 -5.53
CA TYR A 93 -4.35 11.73 -6.72
C TYR A 93 -5.41 12.32 -7.67
N GLY A 94 -5.49 13.65 -7.75
CA GLY A 94 -6.48 14.35 -8.58
C GLY A 94 -7.83 14.61 -7.92
N PHE A 95 -8.07 14.08 -6.72
CA PHE A 95 -9.30 14.27 -5.95
C PHE A 95 -9.10 15.25 -4.81
N ASP A 96 -10.13 16.05 -4.53
CA ASP A 96 -10.15 16.88 -3.33
C ASP A 96 -10.55 16.01 -2.14
N ILE A 97 -9.73 16.04 -1.09
CA ILE A 97 -9.97 15.36 0.17
C ILE A 97 -10.03 16.38 1.30
N ASP A 98 -11.00 16.23 2.19
CA ASP A 98 -11.07 17.00 3.42
C ASP A 98 -10.07 16.42 4.42
N VAL A 99 -9.27 17.29 5.01
CA VAL A 99 -8.25 16.93 5.99
C VAL A 99 -8.31 17.86 7.20
N LEU A 100 -7.99 17.33 8.38
CA LEU A 100 -7.72 18.13 9.56
C LEU A 100 -6.25 18.52 9.58
N ILE A 101 -6.01 19.80 9.84
CA ILE A 101 -4.66 20.36 10.02
C ILE A 101 -4.40 20.57 11.51
N PRO A 102 -3.56 19.73 12.14
CA PRO A 102 -3.05 19.97 13.48
C PRO A 102 -1.87 20.95 13.47
N ASN A 103 -1.81 21.80 14.50
CA ASN A 103 -0.63 22.60 14.84
C ASN A 103 0.46 21.74 15.50
N SER A 104 0.04 20.88 16.42
CA SER A 104 0.92 20.00 17.20
C SER A 104 0.32 18.60 17.30
N VAL A 105 1.18 17.58 17.25
CA VAL A 105 0.79 16.17 17.28
C VAL A 105 1.75 15.36 18.13
N GLN A 106 1.20 14.40 18.86
CA GLN A 106 1.97 13.32 19.47
C GLN A 106 1.94 12.11 18.55
N TYR A 107 3.11 11.64 18.15
CA TYR A 107 3.24 10.43 17.34
C TYR A 107 3.24 9.18 18.21
N VAL A 108 2.45 8.16 17.84
CA VAL A 108 2.32 6.89 18.58
C VAL A 108 2.49 5.66 17.68
N GLY A 109 3.04 4.58 18.25
CA GLY A 109 3.25 3.29 17.59
C GLY A 109 4.71 2.99 17.19
N LYS A 110 4.99 1.73 16.79
CA LYS A 110 6.32 1.29 16.31
C LYS A 110 6.57 1.56 14.82
N GLY A 111 5.52 1.60 14.00
CA GLY A 111 5.61 1.89 12.55
C GLY A 111 6.11 3.29 12.22
N THR A 112 5.91 4.20 13.18
CA THR A 112 6.23 5.63 13.18
C THR A 112 7.69 5.91 12.80
N PHE A 113 8.60 4.99 13.11
CA PHE A 113 10.02 5.13 12.82
C PHE A 113 10.35 4.97 11.32
N LEU A 114 9.72 4.03 10.62
CA LEU A 114 10.06 3.76 9.21
C LEU A 114 9.48 4.81 8.26
N GLY A 115 8.22 5.20 8.48
CA GLY A 115 7.54 6.18 7.63
C GLY A 115 8.08 7.60 7.79
N ILE A 116 8.41 8.02 9.02
CA ILE A 116 8.88 9.38 9.30
C ILE A 116 10.37 9.53 9.00
N ASN A 117 11.21 8.53 9.34
CA ASN A 117 12.65 8.64 9.07
C ASN A 117 12.97 8.58 7.58
N PHE A 118 12.27 7.73 6.80
CA PHE A 118 12.43 7.71 5.36
C PHE A 118 12.08 9.08 4.76
N ARG A 119 10.96 9.67 5.17
CA ARG A 119 10.51 10.98 4.67
C ARG A 119 11.40 12.15 5.10
N LYS A 120 11.87 12.17 6.36
CA LYS A 120 12.86 13.13 6.85
C LYS A 120 14.16 13.05 6.04
N LYS A 121 14.63 11.84 5.73
CA LYS A 121 15.83 11.61 4.93
C LYS A 121 15.65 12.04 3.47
N SER A 122 14.44 11.97 2.94
CA SER A 122 14.09 12.42 1.58
C SER A 122 13.79 13.92 1.46
N GLY A 123 13.84 14.71 2.55
CA GLY A 123 13.59 16.15 2.51
C GLY A 123 12.14 16.55 2.22
N ILE A 124 11.20 15.60 2.30
CA ILE A 124 9.78 15.84 2.04
C ILE A 124 9.18 16.52 3.29
N LYS A 125 8.97 17.84 3.20
CA LYS A 125 8.18 18.61 4.19
C LYS A 125 6.69 18.35 3.94
N GLU A 126 6.19 17.17 4.29
CA GLU A 126 4.74 16.99 4.37
C GLU A 126 4.24 17.60 5.68
N GLN A 127 3.27 18.51 5.56
CA GLN A 127 2.46 18.93 6.70
C GLN A 127 1.73 17.69 7.21
N THR A 128 1.80 17.43 8.51
CA THR A 128 1.04 16.34 9.11
C THR A 128 -0.44 16.71 9.05
N TYR A 129 -1.25 15.84 8.46
CA TYR A 129 -2.69 16.02 8.38
C TYR A 129 -3.41 14.70 8.68
N ILE A 130 -4.67 14.80 9.11
CA ILE A 130 -5.54 13.65 9.36
C ILE A 130 -6.63 13.66 8.27
N PRO A 131 -6.64 12.71 7.32
CA PRO A 131 -7.67 12.67 6.30
C PRO A 131 -9.02 12.34 6.92
N LEU A 132 -10.06 13.09 6.57
CA LEU A 132 -11.44 12.80 6.96
C LEU A 132 -12.17 12.03 5.87
N SER A 133 -11.87 12.35 4.61
CA SER A 133 -12.38 11.61 3.46
C SER A 133 -11.96 10.14 3.52
N GLY A 134 -12.95 9.24 3.43
CA GLY A 134 -12.75 7.79 3.51
C GLY A 134 -13.14 7.18 4.87
N PHE A 135 -13.38 8.00 5.90
CA PHE A 135 -13.97 7.53 7.15
C PHE A 135 -15.49 7.58 7.13
N SER A 136 -16.11 6.55 7.69
CA SER A 136 -17.56 6.47 7.82
C SER A 136 -18.10 7.64 8.63
N GLY A 137 -19.18 8.25 8.16
CA GLY A 137 -19.82 9.39 8.83
C GLY A 137 -19.25 10.77 8.48
N TRP A 138 -18.28 10.87 7.57
CA TRP A 138 -17.87 12.16 6.99
C TRP A 138 -18.44 12.33 5.56
N PRO A 139 -18.94 13.51 5.16
CA PRO A 139 -19.15 14.74 5.95
C PRO A 139 -20.54 14.84 6.61
N ASN A 140 -21.44 13.87 6.43
CA ASN A 140 -22.86 14.01 6.80
C ASN A 140 -23.36 12.99 7.84
N GLY A 141 -22.48 12.42 8.67
CA GLY A 141 -22.84 11.40 9.65
C GLY A 141 -22.17 11.59 11.01
N GLN A 142 -22.01 10.49 11.76
CA GLN A 142 -21.59 10.54 13.17
C GLN A 142 -20.25 11.26 13.37
N LEU A 143 -19.25 10.96 12.56
CA LEU A 143 -17.93 11.61 12.66
C LEU A 143 -18.02 13.13 12.51
N PHE A 144 -18.85 13.62 11.59
CA PHE A 144 -19.07 15.06 11.46
C PHE A 144 -19.76 15.66 12.69
N GLN A 145 -20.80 14.99 13.22
CA GLN A 145 -21.50 15.46 14.42
C GLN A 145 -20.59 15.48 15.65
N ASP A 146 -19.78 14.43 15.83
CA ASP A 146 -18.81 14.33 16.91
C ASP A 146 -17.79 15.47 16.83
N LEU A 147 -17.22 15.71 15.65
CA LEU A 147 -16.28 16.81 15.43
C LEU A 147 -16.91 18.17 15.68
N LYS A 148 -18.15 18.37 15.23
CA LYS A 148 -18.87 19.63 15.44
C LYS A 148 -19.17 19.89 16.91
N GLN A 149 -19.42 18.83 17.68
CA GLN A 149 -19.71 18.91 19.11
C GLN A 149 -18.44 19.16 19.96
N THR A 150 -17.35 18.46 19.65
CA THR A 150 -16.11 18.54 20.45
C THR A 150 -15.17 19.65 20.01
N ALA A 151 -15.17 19.98 18.72
CA ALA A 151 -14.25 20.93 18.10
C ALA A 151 -15.01 21.87 17.15
N GLY A 152 -16.06 22.51 17.68
CA GLY A 152 -16.91 23.44 16.93
C GLY A 152 -16.14 24.58 16.27
N HIS A 153 -15.03 25.01 16.88
CA HIS A 153 -14.13 26.05 16.35
C HIS A 153 -13.54 25.71 14.97
N LEU A 154 -13.51 24.43 14.59
CA LEU A 154 -13.03 23.99 13.26
C LEU A 154 -13.99 24.34 12.12
N PHE A 155 -15.26 24.61 12.46
CA PHE A 155 -16.32 24.93 11.51
C PHE A 155 -16.73 26.40 11.54
N GLU A 156 -16.16 27.17 12.47
CA GLU A 156 -16.34 28.61 12.52
C GLU A 156 -15.53 29.24 11.40
N THR A 157 -16.21 29.96 10.50
CA THR A 157 -15.56 30.70 9.42
C THR A 157 -14.68 31.79 10.03
N LYS A 158 -13.36 31.70 9.86
CA LYS A 158 -12.45 32.83 10.10
C LYS A 158 -12.39 33.75 8.88
#